data_AF-A0A0P1BKN3-F1
#
_entry.id   AF-A0A0P1BKN3-F1
#
_cell.length_a   1.000
_cell.length_b   1.000
_cell.length_c   1.000
_cell.angle_alpha   90.00
_cell.angle_beta   90.00
_cell.angle_gamma   90.00
#
_symmetry.space_group_name_H-M   'P 1'
#
loop_
_entity.id
_entity.type
_entity.pdbx_description
1 polymer ?
#
loop_
_entity_poly.entity_id
_entity_poly.type
_entity_poly.pdbx_seq_one_letter_code
_entity_poly.pdbx_strand_id
1 'polypeptide(L)'
;MESLPQLLRDSIAFSAVVYVQTGIVAWDFATTLNFDLEVVRGKISRTWPLILFFGTRYGSIVACTALLCQINAWPGISCNTTWIWVIIGVKLQKLFAEALFAVRASAVWDHSPLVIVAVLLIGDGSHPRVLA
;
A
#
# COMPACT_ATOMS: atom_id res chain seq x y z
N MET A 1 22.94 18.97 -8.81
CA MET A 1 23.36 17.68 -9.37
C MET A 1 23.94 16.91 -8.21
N GLU A 2 23.25 15.90 -7.68
CA GLU A 2 23.79 15.09 -6.59
C GLU A 2 25.06 14.39 -7.06
N SER A 3 26.04 14.28 -6.17
CA SER A 3 27.30 13.60 -6.49
C SER A 3 27.06 12.10 -6.66
N LEU A 4 27.72 11.46 -7.63
CA LEU A 4 27.68 10.00 -7.85
C LEU A 4 27.78 9.15 -6.55
N PRO A 5 28.67 9.45 -5.59
CA PRO A 5 28.73 8.68 -4.34
C PRO A 5 27.48 8.83 -3.46
N GLN A 6 26.78 9.96 -3.53
CA GLN A 6 25.54 10.17 -2.77
C GLN A 6 24.41 9.29 -3.32
N LEU A 7 24.24 9.28 -4.65
CA LEU A 7 23.24 8.44 -5.32
C LEU A 7 23.46 6.94 -5.06
N LEU A 8 24.71 6.50 -4.99
CA LEU A 8 25.04 5.11 -4.69
C LEU A 8 24.70 4.73 -3.23
N ARG A 9 24.95 5.65 -2.29
CA ARG A 9 24.61 5.44 -0.88
C ARG A 9 23.10 5.37 -0.70
N ASP A 10 22.37 6.25 -1.36
CA ASP A 10 20.91 6.33 -1.26
C ASP A 10 20.24 5.12 -1.92
N SER A 11 20.79 4.60 -3.02
CA SER A 11 20.27 3.38 -3.66
C SER A 11 20.48 2.12 -2.81
N ILE A 12 21.61 2.01 -2.10
CA ILE A 12 21.87 0.90 -1.17
C ILE A 12 20.90 0.98 0.02
N ALA A 13 20.75 2.17 0.62
CA ALA A 13 19.83 2.38 1.73
C ALA A 13 18.38 2.07 1.33
N PHE A 14 17.95 2.56 0.17
CA PHE A 14 16.62 2.28 -0.37
C PHE A 14 16.38 0.78 -0.59
N SER A 15 17.34 0.09 -1.22
CA SER A 15 17.22 -1.35 -1.48
C SER A 15 17.07 -2.15 -0.19
N ALA A 16 17.84 -1.81 0.85
CA ALA A 16 17.73 -2.45 2.16
C ALA A 16 16.33 -2.28 2.77
N VAL A 17 15.76 -1.07 2.70
CA VAL A 17 14.39 -0.80 3.17
C VAL A 17 13.36 -1.62 2.41
N VAL A 18 13.49 -1.74 1.09
CA VAL A 18 12.55 -2.52 0.26
C VAL A 18 12.61 -4.02 0.59
N TYR A 19 13.79 -4.59 0.84
CA TYR A 19 13.90 -5.99 1.25
C TYR A 19 13.26 -6.23 2.63
N VAL A 20 13.49 -5.36 3.60
CA VAL A 20 12.87 -5.45 4.93
C VAL A 20 11.35 -5.30 4.83
N GLN A 21 10.87 -4.29 4.11
CA GLN A 21 9.45 -4.06 3.88
C GLN A 21 8.77 -5.27 3.21
N THR A 22 9.41 -5.84 2.20
CA THR A 22 8.91 -7.04 1.53
C THR A 22 8.85 -8.22 2.49
N GLY A 23 9.88 -8.42 3.32
CA GLY A 23 9.88 -9.48 4.34
C GLY A 23 8.71 -9.35 5.32
N ILE A 24 8.42 -8.13 5.77
CA ILE A 24 7.28 -7.84 6.65
C ILE A 24 5.95 -8.15 5.95
N VAL A 25 5.78 -7.72 4.70
CA VAL A 25 4.57 -7.99 3.92
C VAL A 25 4.38 -9.49 3.64
N ALA A 26 5.47 -10.21 3.35
CA ALA A 26 5.45 -11.65 3.15
C ALA A 26 5.11 -12.40 4.45
N TRP A 27 5.65 -11.96 5.59
CA TRP A 27 5.32 -12.50 6.90
C TRP A 27 3.85 -12.29 7.25
N ASP A 28 3.33 -11.07 7.11
CA ASP A 28 1.91 -10.77 7.34
C ASP A 28 1.01 -11.60 6.40
N PHE A 29 1.45 -11.82 5.16
CA PHE A 29 0.74 -12.69 4.24
C PHE A 29 0.67 -14.13 4.76
N ALA A 30 1.81 -14.71 5.16
CA ALA A 30 1.90 -16.07 5.64
C ALA A 30 1.08 -16.32 6.91
N THR A 31 1.11 -15.42 7.90
CA THR A 31 0.38 -15.59 9.16
C THR A 31 -1.13 -15.51 8.99
N THR A 32 -1.59 -14.69 8.04
CA THR A 32 -3.02 -14.40 7.83
C THR A 32 -3.62 -15.23 6.68
N LEU A 33 -2.82 -16.06 5.99
CA LEU A 33 -3.28 -16.91 4.90
C LEU A 33 -4.41 -17.87 5.32
N ASN A 34 -4.37 -18.39 6.55
CA ASN A 34 -5.42 -19.25 7.09
C ASN A 34 -6.76 -18.51 7.16
N PHE A 35 -6.76 -17.27 7.64
CA PHE A 35 -7.94 -16.41 7.70
C PHE A 35 -8.48 -16.11 6.30
N ASP A 36 -7.60 -15.74 5.36
CA ASP A 36 -7.99 -15.43 3.98
C ASP A 36 -8.66 -16.64 3.30
N LEU A 37 -8.12 -17.83 3.51
CA LEU A 37 -8.68 -19.08 3.00
C LEU A 37 -10.05 -19.40 3.63
N GLU A 38 -10.26 -19.10 4.92
CA GLU A 38 -11.55 -19.29 5.58
C GLU A 38 -12.63 -18.32 5.07
N VAL A 39 -12.24 -17.09 4.76
CA VAL A 39 -13.13 -16.10 4.11
C VAL A 39 -13.49 -16.53 2.69
N VAL A 40 -12.52 -17.00 1.90
CA VAL A 40 -12.76 -17.48 0.53
C VAL A 40 -13.64 -18.73 0.53
N ARG A 41 -13.43 -19.65 1.49
CA ARG A 41 -14.28 -20.83 1.72
C ARG A 41 -15.68 -20.49 2.25
N GLY A 42 -15.97 -19.22 2.54
CA GLY A 42 -17.29 -18.76 2.96
C GLY A 42 -17.67 -19.13 4.40
N LYS A 43 -16.70 -19.52 5.23
CA LYS A 43 -16.94 -19.78 6.66
C LYS A 43 -17.24 -18.49 7.44
N ILE A 44 -16.78 -17.35 6.92
CA ILE A 44 -16.94 -16.02 7.52
C ILE A 44 -17.82 -15.18 6.58
N SER A 45 -18.82 -14.50 7.15
CA SER A 45 -19.71 -13.63 6.38
C SER A 45 -18.91 -12.51 5.71
N ARG A 46 -19.19 -12.28 4.42
CA ARG A 46 -18.54 -11.24 3.60
C ARG A 46 -19.09 -9.87 4.01
N THR A 47 -18.53 -9.30 5.07
CA THR A 47 -18.81 -7.92 5.47
C THR A 47 -18.09 -6.95 4.53
N TRP A 48 -18.75 -5.85 4.18
CA TRP A 48 -18.21 -4.83 3.27
C TRP A 48 -16.81 -4.29 3.68
N PRO A 49 -16.47 -4.09 4.97
CA PRO A 49 -15.13 -3.67 5.39
C PRO A 49 -14.02 -4.66 5.06
N LEU A 50 -14.34 -5.95 4.90
CA LEU A 50 -13.36 -6.98 4.57
C LEU A 50 -12.78 -6.77 3.15
N ILE A 51 -13.56 -6.22 2.22
CA ILE A 51 -13.09 -5.91 0.86
C ILE A 51 -12.01 -4.82 0.90
N LEU A 52 -12.20 -3.80 1.75
CA LEU A 52 -11.20 -2.74 1.95
C LEU A 52 -9.89 -3.30 2.55
N PHE A 53 -10.02 -4.24 3.49
CA PHE A 53 -8.88 -4.94 4.07
C PHE A 53 -8.08 -5.71 3.00
N PHE A 54 -8.77 -6.52 2.18
CA PHE A 54 -8.12 -7.24 1.08
C PHE A 54 -7.49 -6.30 0.04
N GLY A 55 -8.18 -5.21 -0.33
CA GLY A 55 -7.64 -4.22 -1.27
C GLY A 55 -6.32 -3.63 -0.79
N THR A 56 -6.21 -3.27 0.49
CA THR A 56 -4.98 -2.75 1.08
C THR A 56 -3.84 -3.77 1.03
N ARG A 57 -4.14 -5.01 1.41
CA ARG A 57 -3.17 -6.11 1.51
C ARG A 57 -2.63 -6.53 0.15
N TYR A 58 -3.52 -6.79 -0.82
CA TYR A 58 -3.10 -7.17 -2.18
C TYR A 58 -2.41 -6.02 -2.91
N GLY A 59 -2.82 -4.77 -2.67
CA GLY A 59 -2.08 -3.59 -3.17
C GLY A 59 -0.64 -3.54 -2.69
N SER A 60 -0.42 -3.83 -1.41
CA SER A 60 0.92 -3.90 -0.79
C SER A 60 1.80 -4.97 -1.42
N ILE A 61 1.24 -6.16 -1.68
CA ILE A 61 1.96 -7.28 -2.31
C ILE A 61 2.36 -6.93 -3.75
N VAL A 62 1.44 -6.34 -4.53
CA VAL A 62 1.73 -5.92 -5.91
C VAL A 62 2.83 -4.86 -5.92
N ALA A 63 2.77 -3.86 -5.03
CA ALA A 63 3.78 -2.81 -4.93
C ALA A 63 5.16 -3.38 -4.57
N CYS A 64 5.25 -4.25 -3.56
CA CYS A 64 6.52 -4.84 -3.13
C CYS A 64 7.11 -5.76 -4.21
N THR A 65 6.28 -6.57 -4.87
CA THR A 65 6.73 -7.47 -5.95
C THR A 65 7.28 -6.68 -7.13
N ALA A 66 6.59 -5.60 -7.55
CA ALA A 66 7.07 -4.75 -8.62
C ALA A 66 8.38 -4.02 -8.24
N LEU A 67 8.51 -3.52 -7.01
CA LEU A 67 9.75 -2.90 -6.53
C LEU A 67 10.93 -3.88 -6.52
N LEU A 68 10.71 -5.13 -6.11
CA LEU A 68 11.75 -6.16 -6.17
C LEU A 68 12.21 -6.43 -7.61
N CYS A 69 11.29 -6.53 -8.56
CA CYS A 69 11.64 -6.69 -9.97
C CYS A 69 12.47 -5.50 -10.49
N GLN A 70 12.21 -4.29 -10.00
CA GLN A 70 12.94 -3.09 -10.40
C GLN A 70 14.37 -3.07 -9.82
N ILE A 71 14.55 -3.43 -8.54
CA ILE A 71 15.87 -3.46 -7.89
C ILE A 71 16.77 -4.56 -8.45
N ASN A 72 16.20 -5.74 -8.72
CA ASN A 72 16.97 -6.87 -9.25
C ASN A 72 17.22 -6.79 -10.78
N ALA A 73 16.79 -5.70 -11.43
CA ALA A 73 16.98 -5.44 -12.86
C ALA A 73 16.74 -6.66 -13.76
N TRP A 74 15.57 -7.30 -13.62
CA TRP A 74 15.27 -8.55 -14.32
C TRP A 74 15.39 -8.37 -15.85
N PRO A 75 16.20 -9.21 -16.53
CA PRO A 75 16.40 -9.10 -17.97
C PRO A 75 15.09 -9.40 -18.71
N GLY A 76 14.68 -8.49 -19.59
CA GLY A 76 13.48 -8.61 -20.41
C GLY A 76 12.25 -7.85 -19.92
N ILE A 77 12.31 -7.17 -18.76
CA ILE A 77 11.21 -6.35 -18.25
C ILE A 77 11.53 -4.85 -18.42
N SER A 78 10.62 -4.12 -19.06
CA SER A 78 10.72 -2.66 -19.21
C SER A 78 10.57 -1.94 -17.87
N CYS A 79 11.53 -1.05 -17.55
CA CYS A 79 11.51 -0.25 -16.31
C CYS A 79 10.20 0.55 -16.14
N ASN A 80 9.67 1.10 -17.24
CA ASN A 80 8.41 1.85 -17.22
C ASN A 80 7.21 0.98 -16.82
N THR A 81 7.13 -0.25 -17.31
CA THR A 81 6.05 -1.17 -16.99
C THR A 81 6.07 -1.52 -15.50
N THR A 82 7.23 -1.85 -14.96
CA THR A 82 7.39 -2.13 -13.53
C THR A 82 7.02 -0.93 -12.68
N TRP A 83 7.43 0.28 -13.09
CA TRP A 83 7.10 1.51 -12.39
C TRP A 83 5.59 1.80 -12.35
N ILE A 84 4.87 1.56 -13.45
CA ILE A 84 3.40 1.68 -13.48
C ILE A 84 2.76 0.72 -12.47
N TRP A 85 3.24 -0.53 -12.38
CA TRP A 85 2.74 -1.50 -11.40
C TRP A 85 2.99 -1.07 -9.95
N VAL A 86 4.15 -0.48 -9.66
CA VAL A 86 4.44 0.11 -8.34
C VAL A 86 3.43 1.21 -8.03
N ILE A 87 3.20 2.15 -8.95
CA ILE A 87 2.26 3.26 -8.75
C ILE A 87 0.84 2.74 -8.50
N ILE A 88 0.38 1.78 -9.30
CA ILE A 88 -0.95 1.18 -9.14
C ILE A 88 -1.06 0.54 -7.76
N GLY A 89 -0.09 -0.29 -7.37
CA GLY A 89 -0.09 -0.99 -6.07
C GLY A 89 -0.13 -0.01 -4.89
N VAL A 90 0.73 1.01 -4.89
CA VAL A 90 0.82 2.00 -3.81
C VAL A 90 -0.44 2.87 -3.73
N LYS A 91 -0.96 3.35 -4.86
CA LYS A 91 -2.20 4.15 -4.88
C LYS A 91 -3.38 3.35 -4.37
N LEU A 92 -3.48 2.10 -4.79
CA LEU A 92 -4.54 1.19 -4.38
C LEU A 92 -4.45 0.89 -2.88
N GLN A 93 -3.26 0.56 -2.38
CA GLN A 93 -2.99 0.37 -0.95
C GLN A 93 -3.40 1.60 -0.14
N LYS A 94 -2.97 2.80 -0.56
CA LYS A 94 -3.29 4.06 0.14
C LYS A 94 -4.79 4.29 0.22
N LEU A 95 -5.49 4.22 -0.91
CA LEU A 95 -6.93 4.49 -1.00
C LEU A 95 -7.73 3.56 -0.08
N PHE A 96 -7.42 2.26 -0.11
CA PHE A 96 -8.12 1.29 0.71
C PHE A 96 -7.77 1.41 2.20
N ALA A 97 -6.52 1.73 2.54
CA ALA A 97 -6.10 1.96 3.92
C ALA A 97 -6.82 3.16 4.55
N GLU A 98 -6.92 4.26 3.80
CA GLU A 98 -7.63 5.47 4.23
C GLU A 98 -9.12 5.19 4.43
N ALA A 99 -9.77 4.51 3.48
CA ALA A 99 -11.17 4.13 3.60
C ALA A 99 -11.42 3.22 4.83
N LEU A 100 -10.54 2.25 5.07
CA LEU A 100 -10.65 1.35 6.23
C LEU A 100 -10.48 2.11 7.54
N PHE A 101 -9.55 3.06 7.60
CA PHE A 101 -9.36 3.93 8.76
C PHE A 101 -10.57 4.83 9.00
N ALA A 102 -11.14 5.41 7.94
CA ALA A 102 -12.34 6.25 8.03
C ALA A 102 -13.56 5.49 8.56
N VAL A 103 -13.78 4.24 8.12
CA VAL A 103 -14.86 3.37 8.62
C VAL A 103 -14.67 3.01 10.09
N ARG A 104 -13.43 2.74 10.51
CA ARG A 104 -13.16 2.44 11.93
C ARG A 104 -13.29 3.68 12.81
N ALA A 105 -12.85 4.83 12.32
CA ALA A 105 -13.02 6.10 13.01
C ALA A 105 -14.50 6.47 13.15
N SER A 106 -15.31 6.32 12.10
CA SER A 106 -16.74 6.63 12.17
C SER A 106 -17.49 5.75 13.18
N ALA A 107 -17.11 4.47 13.32
CA ALA A 107 -17.71 3.58 14.30
C ALA A 107 -17.41 3.98 15.76
N VAL A 108 -16.23 4.55 16.04
CA VAL A 108 -15.85 5.02 17.39
C VAL A 108 -16.57 6.32 17.77
N TRP A 109 -16.82 7.19 16.78
CA TRP A 109 -17.37 8.53 16.97
C TRP A 109 -18.84 8.64 16.56
N ASP A 110 -19.60 7.56 16.71
CA ASP A 110 -21.05 7.46 16.45
C ASP A 110 -21.46 8.10 15.11
N HIS A 111 -20.69 7.83 14.05
CA HIS A 111 -20.92 8.36 12.70
C HIS A 111 -20.94 9.89 12.57
N SER A 112 -20.24 10.62 13.46
CA SER A 112 -20.14 12.09 13.32
C SER A 112 -19.46 12.49 11.99
N PRO A 113 -20.12 13.35 11.16
CA PRO A 113 -19.62 13.70 9.83
C PRO A 113 -18.33 14.53 9.88
N LEU A 114 -18.08 15.27 10.97
CA LEU A 114 -16.86 16.05 11.17
C LEU A 114 -15.60 15.18 11.20
N VAL A 115 -15.67 14.01 11.83
CA VAL A 115 -14.53 13.09 11.93
C VAL A 115 -14.23 12.46 10.58
N ILE A 116 -15.26 12.08 9.82
CA ILE A 116 -15.10 11.50 8.48
C ILE A 116 -14.46 12.52 7.54
N VAL A 117 -14.94 13.77 7.53
CA VAL A 117 -14.37 14.85 6.72
C VAL A 117 -12.94 15.16 7.14
N ALA A 118 -12.64 15.23 8.44
CA ALA A 118 -11.29 15.46 8.93
C ALA A 118 -10.31 14.37 8.46
N VAL A 119 -10.72 13.10 8.53
CA VAL A 119 -9.89 11.97 8.09
C VAL A 119 -9.62 12.01 6.59
N LEU A 120 -10.63 12.30 5.77
CA LEU A 120 -10.48 12.42 4.31
C LEU A 120 -9.59 13.62 3.93
N LEU A 121 -9.75 14.76 4.60
CA LEU A 121 -8.93 15.94 4.32
C LEU A 121 -7.46 15.75 4.70
N ILE A 122 -7.19 14.98 5.77
CA ILE A 122 -5.82 14.64 6.19
C ILE A 122 -5.21 13.60 5.24
N GLY A 123 -5.98 12.59 4.81
CA GLY A 123 -5.52 11.52 3.94
C GLY A 123 -5.20 11.97 2.51
N ASP A 124 -6.02 12.88 1.96
CA ASP A 124 -5.77 13.46 0.64
C ASP A 124 -4.57 14.42 0.66
N GLY A 125 -4.14 14.85 1.85
CA GLY A 125 -2.96 15.69 2.03
C GLY A 125 -3.03 16.88 1.09
N SER A 126 -4.00 17.77 1.34
CA SER A 126 -4.19 19.01 0.60
C SER A 126 -2.85 19.72 0.38
N HIS A 127 -2.24 19.45 -0.78
CA HIS A 127 -1.26 20.30 -1.41
C HIS A 127 -2.08 21.43 -2.05
N PRO A 128 -2.08 22.66 -1.49
CA PRO A 128 -2.48 23.83 -2.26
C PRO A 128 -1.41 24.07 -3.33
N ARG A 129 -1.40 23.27 -4.40
CA ARG A 129 -0.58 23.45 -5.61
C ARG A 129 -1.33 23.01 -6.86
N VAL A 130 -2.60 23.40 -6.95
CA VAL A 130 -3.31 23.48 -8.22
C VAL A 130 -3.95 24.86 -8.24
N LEU A 131 -3.21 25.84 -8.79
CA LEU A 131 -3.52 27.25 -9.09
C LEU A 131 -2.29 28.13 -8.78
N ALA A 132 -1.21 27.93 -9.54
CA ALA A 132 -0.15 28.92 -9.78
C ALA A 132 0.55 28.56 -11.10
#